data_AF-A0ABD4TRB8-F1
#
_entry.id   AF-A0ABD4TRB8-F1
#
_cell.length_a   1.000
_cell.length_b   1.000
_cell.length_c   1.000
_cell.angle_alpha   90.00
_cell.angle_beta   90.00
_cell.angle_gamma   90.00
#
_symmetry.space_group_name_H-M   'P 1'
#
loop_
_entity.id
_entity.type
_entity.pdbx_description
1 polymer ?
#
loop_
_entity_poly.entity_id
_entity_poly.type
_entity_poly.pdbx_seq_one_letter_code
_entity_poly.pdbx_strand_id
1 'polypeptide(L)'
;MFTYQHEVSHEWQRRAALRAYHAGHIPKEELCDADFLLRAAAEHHGEASKRNCPICGRDMREVRWVYSEKLGRRTGTARSEAEIDTLVGEVGPITVHKVEVCPHCHWNHLLQEWTATPVR
;
A
#
# COMPACT_ATOMS: atom_id res chain seq x y z
N MET A 1 10.63 -17.47 -6.47
CA MET A 1 11.15 -16.10 -6.70
C MET A 1 10.32 -15.43 -7.78
N PHE A 2 9.83 -14.22 -7.51
CA PHE A 2 9.03 -13.41 -8.41
C PHE A 2 9.75 -12.10 -8.78
N THR A 3 9.28 -11.42 -9.80
CA THR A 3 9.68 -10.05 -10.15
C THR A 3 8.46 -9.15 -10.33
N TYR A 4 8.62 -7.87 -10.02
CA TYR A 4 7.61 -6.85 -10.33
C TYR A 4 7.73 -6.39 -11.79
N GLN A 5 6.59 -6.20 -12.44
CA GLN A 5 6.43 -5.69 -13.81
C GLN A 5 5.28 -4.68 -13.85
N HIS A 6 5.17 -3.91 -14.95
CA HIS A 6 4.09 -2.94 -15.19
C HIS A 6 3.88 -1.96 -14.04
N GLU A 7 4.96 -1.33 -13.57
CA GLU A 7 4.88 -0.37 -12.47
C GLU A 7 4.02 0.86 -12.84
N VAL A 8 3.07 1.18 -11.97
CA VAL A 8 2.31 2.43 -11.98
C VAL A 8 2.60 3.17 -10.68
N SER A 9 3.08 4.41 -10.79
CA SER A 9 3.36 5.27 -9.63
C SER A 9 2.23 6.26 -9.39
N HIS A 10 1.85 6.41 -8.12
CA HIS A 10 0.80 7.31 -7.64
C HIS A 10 1.37 8.52 -6.88
N GLU A 11 2.67 8.79 -7.02
CA GLU A 11 3.36 9.92 -6.38
C GLU A 11 2.80 11.29 -6.84
N TRP A 12 2.28 11.40 -8.06
CA TRP A 12 1.69 12.65 -8.53
C TRP A 12 0.38 12.96 -7.79
N GLN A 13 -0.50 11.95 -7.65
CA GLN A 13 -1.74 12.02 -6.88
C GLN A 13 -1.45 12.32 -5.41
N ARG A 14 -0.44 11.65 -4.84
CA ARG A 14 0.04 11.90 -3.47
C ARG A 14 0.40 13.36 -3.26
N ARG A 15 1.24 13.91 -4.15
CA ARG A 15 1.67 15.31 -4.07
C ARG A 15 0.50 16.27 -4.28
N ALA A 16 -0.46 15.95 -5.15
CA ALA A 16 -1.64 16.76 -5.37
C ALA A 16 -2.52 16.82 -4.11
N ALA A 17 -2.80 15.69 -3.47
CA ALA A 17 -3.56 15.62 -2.22
C ALA A 17 -2.89 16.44 -1.11
N LEU A 18 -1.57 16.30 -0.94
CA LEU A 18 -0.83 17.08 0.06
C LEU A 18 -0.82 18.59 -0.23
N ARG A 19 -0.70 19.01 -1.50
CA ARG A 19 -0.82 20.42 -1.86
C ARG A 19 -2.22 20.97 -1.54
N ALA A 20 -3.27 20.22 -1.84
CA ALA A 20 -4.64 20.62 -1.55
C ALA A 20 -4.90 20.72 -0.03
N TYR A 21 -4.34 19.80 0.76
CA TYR A 21 -4.35 19.87 2.22
C TYR A 21 -3.65 21.12 2.75
N HIS A 22 -2.41 21.38 2.31
CA HIS A 22 -1.66 22.56 2.76
C HIS A 22 -2.28 23.89 2.30
N ALA A 23 -3.04 23.88 1.20
CA ALA A 23 -3.83 25.01 0.75
C ALA A 23 -5.16 25.18 1.51
N GLY A 24 -5.52 24.24 2.39
CA GLY A 24 -6.77 24.27 3.17
C GLY A 24 -8.02 23.85 2.38
N HIS A 25 -7.87 23.28 1.19
CA HIS A 25 -9.00 22.83 0.36
C HIS A 25 -9.58 21.49 0.81
N ILE A 26 -8.79 20.67 1.48
CA ILE A 26 -9.18 19.34 1.97
C ILE A 26 -8.97 19.32 3.48
N PRO A 27 -10.00 19.00 4.29
CA PRO A 27 -9.84 18.86 5.73
C PRO A 27 -8.98 17.64 6.06
N LYS A 28 -8.35 17.66 7.24
CA LYS A 28 -7.46 16.57 7.65
C LYS A 28 -8.20 15.23 7.69
N GLU A 29 -9.44 15.24 8.15
CA GLU A 29 -10.28 14.06 8.37
C GLU A 29 -10.58 13.29 7.08
N GLU A 30 -10.58 13.98 5.94
CA GLU A 30 -10.77 13.36 4.62
C GLU A 30 -9.51 12.63 4.12
N LEU A 31 -8.33 13.08 4.55
CA LEU A 31 -7.05 12.43 4.22
C LEU A 31 -6.57 11.43 5.27
N CYS A 32 -7.09 11.57 6.48
CA CYS A 32 -6.73 10.81 7.67
C CYS A 32 -7.85 9.82 8.02
N ASP A 33 -8.24 9.03 7.04
CA ASP A 33 -9.41 8.15 7.07
C ASP A 33 -9.05 6.65 7.05
N ALA A 34 -7.76 6.30 7.24
CA ALA A 34 -7.32 4.91 7.21
C ALA A 34 -8.14 4.06 8.18
N ASP A 35 -8.90 3.12 7.61
CA ASP A 35 -9.82 2.29 8.35
C ASP A 35 -9.10 1.30 9.29
N PHE A 36 -9.88 0.49 9.99
CA PHE A 36 -9.33 -0.54 10.88
C PHE A 36 -8.48 -1.58 10.13
N LEU A 37 -8.85 -1.98 8.92
CA LEU A 37 -8.14 -3.01 8.16
C LEU A 37 -6.78 -2.51 7.67
N LEU A 38 -6.72 -1.27 7.17
CA LEU A 38 -5.46 -0.62 6.77
C LEU A 38 -4.50 -0.52 7.95
N ARG A 39 -4.99 -0.14 9.13
CA ARG A 39 -4.17 0.01 10.33
C ARG A 39 -3.70 -1.33 10.89
N ALA A 40 -4.58 -2.33 10.96
CA ALA A 40 -4.22 -3.68 11.38
C ALA A 40 -3.19 -4.30 10.41
N ALA A 41 -3.35 -4.09 9.10
CA ALA A 41 -2.39 -4.54 8.10
C ALA A 41 -1.04 -3.83 8.23
N ALA A 42 -1.03 -2.53 8.54
CA ALA A 42 0.19 -1.76 8.79
C ALA A 42 0.97 -2.27 10.01
N GLU A 43 0.26 -2.69 11.04
CA GLU A 43 0.84 -3.25 12.26
C GLU A 43 1.41 -4.66 12.04
N HIS A 44 0.67 -5.55 11.37
CA HIS A 44 1.04 -6.96 11.26
C HIS A 44 1.85 -7.32 10.01
N HIS A 45 1.66 -6.61 8.90
CA HIS A 45 2.26 -6.91 7.59
C HIS A 45 3.02 -5.73 6.99
N GLY A 46 2.95 -4.55 7.60
CA GLY A 46 3.63 -3.37 7.11
C GLY A 46 5.13 -3.42 7.38
N GLU A 47 5.90 -2.76 6.51
CA GLU A 47 7.33 -2.47 6.70
C GLU A 47 7.51 -1.01 7.10
N ALA A 48 8.63 -0.67 7.76
CA ALA A 48 8.92 0.73 8.09
C ALA A 48 9.08 1.55 6.81
N SER A 49 8.33 2.64 6.67
CA SER A 49 8.54 3.56 5.54
C SER A 49 9.87 4.29 5.68
N LYS A 50 10.49 4.62 4.54
CA LYS A 50 11.71 5.45 4.50
C LYS A 50 11.43 6.93 4.77
N ARG A 51 10.15 7.33 4.82
CA ARG A 51 9.70 8.72 4.98
C ARG A 51 8.76 8.79 6.18
N ASN A 52 8.76 9.92 6.86
CA ASN A 52 7.77 10.17 7.91
C ASN A 52 6.41 10.53 7.30
N CYS A 53 5.36 10.39 8.10
CA CYS A 53 4.01 10.78 7.74
C CYS A 53 3.98 12.27 7.33
N PRO A 54 3.47 12.60 6.14
CA PRO A 54 3.44 13.98 5.66
C PRO A 54 2.46 14.87 6.43
N ILE A 55 1.53 14.27 7.19
CA ILE A 55 0.51 14.99 7.96
C ILE A 55 0.97 15.26 9.41
N CYS A 56 1.50 14.24 10.11
CA CYS A 56 1.84 14.37 11.53
C CYS A 56 3.34 14.25 11.87
N GLY A 57 4.19 13.98 10.88
CA GLY A 57 5.65 13.91 11.04
C GLY A 57 6.19 12.68 11.78
N ARG A 58 5.32 11.78 12.25
CA ARG A 58 5.71 10.51 12.91
C ARG A 58 5.99 9.40 11.91
N ASP A 59 6.54 8.30 12.41
CA ASP A 59 6.79 7.10 11.62
C ASP A 59 5.50 6.55 10.99
N MET A 60 5.64 5.94 9.81
CA MET A 60 4.54 5.29 9.10
C MET A 60 5.01 3.98 8.47
N ARG A 61 4.06 3.19 7.99
CA ARG A 61 4.31 1.85 7.44
C ARG A 61 3.94 1.80 5.97
N GLU A 62 4.58 0.91 5.22
CA GLU A 62 4.22 0.56 3.85
C GLU A 62 3.70 -0.87 3.83
N VAL A 63 2.52 -1.09 3.25
CA VAL A 63 1.82 -2.38 3.23
C VAL A 63 1.56 -2.80 1.79
N ARG A 64 1.77 -4.08 1.47
CA ARG A 64 1.47 -4.65 0.16
C ARG A 64 0.14 -5.41 0.21
N TRP A 65 -0.80 -5.04 -0.66
CA TRP A 65 -2.10 -5.69 -0.83
C TRP A 65 -2.14 -6.47 -2.12
N VAL A 66 -2.58 -7.72 -2.08
CA VAL A 66 -2.59 -8.61 -3.24
C VAL A 66 -3.98 -8.75 -3.85
N TYR A 67 -4.05 -8.75 -5.18
CA TYR A 67 -5.31 -8.88 -5.92
C TYR A 67 -5.15 -9.83 -7.11
N SER A 68 -6.08 -10.77 -7.24
CA SER A 68 -6.24 -11.65 -8.40
C SER A 68 -7.50 -12.48 -8.24
N GLU A 69 -8.23 -12.74 -9.34
CA GLU A 69 -9.39 -13.64 -9.33
C GLU A 69 -9.01 -15.07 -8.90
N LYS A 70 -7.76 -15.49 -9.19
CA LYS A 70 -7.25 -16.82 -8.85
C LYS A 70 -6.92 -17.00 -7.36
N LEU A 71 -6.86 -15.91 -6.59
CA LEU A 71 -6.56 -15.96 -5.15
C LEU A 71 -7.78 -16.35 -4.30
N GLY A 72 -9.00 -16.30 -4.86
CA GLY A 72 -10.23 -16.53 -4.12
C GLY A 72 -10.33 -15.60 -2.91
N ARG A 73 -10.55 -16.16 -1.71
CA ARG A 73 -10.66 -15.40 -0.45
C ARG A 73 -9.39 -14.65 -0.03
N ARG A 74 -8.25 -14.91 -0.67
CA ARG A 74 -6.97 -14.24 -0.38
C ARG A 74 -6.80 -12.92 -1.16
N THR A 75 -7.68 -12.64 -2.13
CA THR A 75 -7.70 -11.33 -2.82
C THR A 75 -8.09 -10.22 -1.84
N GLY A 76 -7.48 -9.05 -1.98
CA GLY A 76 -7.70 -7.93 -1.05
C GLY A 76 -7.15 -8.18 0.35
N THR A 77 -6.07 -8.97 0.49
CA THR A 77 -5.38 -9.16 1.78
C THR A 77 -3.97 -8.59 1.76
N ALA A 78 -3.48 -8.15 2.92
CA ALA A 78 -2.11 -7.71 3.07
C ALA A 78 -1.14 -8.90 3.15
N ARG A 79 0.03 -8.80 2.51
CA ARG A 79 1.03 -9.87 2.42
C ARG A 79 2.46 -9.34 2.50
N SER A 80 3.33 -10.14 3.12
CA SER A 80 4.78 -9.96 3.02
C SER A 80 5.29 -10.40 1.63
N GLU A 81 6.50 -9.98 1.25
CA GLU A 81 7.10 -10.43 -0.02
C GLU A 81 7.29 -11.95 -0.09
N ALA A 82 7.61 -12.59 1.04
CA ALA A 82 7.75 -14.06 1.09
C ALA A 82 6.42 -14.77 0.80
N GLU A 83 5.32 -14.26 1.37
CA GLU A 83 3.98 -14.77 1.05
C GLU A 83 3.59 -14.48 -0.40
N ILE A 84 3.92 -13.30 -0.92
CA ILE A 84 3.69 -12.96 -2.34
C ILE A 84 4.42 -13.95 -3.25
N ASP A 85 5.68 -14.31 -2.94
CA ASP A 85 6.43 -15.30 -3.73
C ASP A 85 5.71 -16.65 -3.79
N THR A 86 5.19 -17.09 -2.65
CA THR A 86 4.44 -18.34 -2.52
C THR A 86 3.16 -18.28 -3.36
N LEU A 87 2.38 -17.20 -3.22
CA LEU A 87 1.14 -17.01 -3.97
C LEU A 87 1.38 -16.93 -5.48
N VAL A 88 2.41 -16.21 -5.91
CA VAL A 88 2.78 -16.10 -7.32
C VAL A 88 3.18 -17.46 -7.90
N GLY A 89 3.90 -18.28 -7.13
CA GLY A 89 4.22 -19.66 -7.52
C GLY A 89 2.99 -20.55 -7.65
N GLU A 90 1.97 -20.35 -6.79
CA GLU A 90 0.74 -21.14 -6.80
C GLU A 90 -0.22 -20.76 -7.94
N VAL A 91 -0.50 -19.46 -8.12
CA VAL A 91 -1.58 -18.99 -9.00
C VAL A 91 -1.10 -18.25 -10.25
N GLY A 92 0.21 -18.03 -10.35
CA GLY A 92 0.83 -17.23 -11.40
C GLY A 92 0.77 -15.72 -11.08
N PRO A 93 0.76 -14.85 -12.11
CA PRO A 93 0.78 -13.41 -11.92
C PRO A 93 -0.36 -12.87 -11.03
N ILE A 94 -0.02 -11.95 -10.13
CA ILE A 94 -0.98 -11.23 -9.27
C ILE A 94 -0.67 -9.73 -9.24
N THR A 95 -1.68 -8.91 -9.02
CA THR A 95 -1.51 -7.46 -8.82
C THR A 95 -1.15 -7.18 -7.36
N VAL A 96 -0.22 -6.25 -7.14
CA VAL A 96 0.23 -5.83 -5.81
C VAL A 96 0.15 -4.32 -5.71
N HIS A 97 -0.58 -3.83 -4.70
CA HIS A 97 -0.69 -2.41 -4.37
C HIS A 97 0.14 -2.11 -3.12
N LYS A 98 1.11 -1.20 -3.19
CA LYS A 98 1.80 -0.70 -2.00
C LYS A 98 1.16 0.58 -1.50
N VAL A 99 0.68 0.54 -0.27
CA VAL A 99 -0.03 1.65 0.40
C VAL A 99 0.81 2.10 1.59
N GLU A 100 1.04 3.41 1.73
CA GLU A 100 1.55 3.97 2.98
C GLU A 100 0.41 4.19 3.97
N VAL A 101 0.61 3.87 5.25
CA VAL A 101 -0.39 4.00 6.31
C VAL A 101 0.29 4.53 7.57
N CYS A 102 -0.23 5.64 8.12
CA CYS A 102 0.24 6.18 9.40
C CYS A 102 -0.64 5.66 10.55
N PRO A 103 -0.07 4.88 11.50
CA PRO A 103 -0.83 4.35 12.62
C PRO A 103 -1.26 5.44 13.62
N HIS A 104 -0.69 6.64 13.54
CA HIS A 104 -0.92 7.70 14.51
C HIS A 104 -1.98 8.72 14.12
N CYS A 105 -2.03 9.09 12.84
CA CYS A 105 -3.00 10.07 12.36
C CYS A 105 -3.93 9.49 11.30
N HIS A 106 -3.80 8.21 10.95
CA HIS A 106 -4.64 7.52 9.97
C HIS A 106 -4.52 8.06 8.54
N TRP A 107 -3.44 8.76 8.21
CA TRP A 107 -3.09 9.02 6.82
C TRP A 107 -2.93 7.69 6.08
N ASN A 108 -3.48 7.57 4.88
CA ASN A 108 -3.11 6.51 3.96
C ASN A 108 -3.06 7.01 2.51
N HIS A 109 -2.21 6.40 1.70
CA HIS A 109 -2.16 6.72 0.27
C HIS A 109 -1.56 5.56 -0.54
N LEU A 110 -2.17 5.22 -1.67
CA LEU A 110 -1.61 4.26 -2.62
C LEU A 110 -0.35 4.84 -3.27
N LEU A 111 0.79 4.18 -3.13
CA LEU A 111 2.06 4.65 -3.69
C LEU A 111 2.35 4.07 -5.06
N GLN A 112 2.19 2.76 -5.20
CA GLN A 112 2.63 2.03 -6.38
C GLN A 112 1.71 0.83 -6.60
N GLU A 113 1.48 0.50 -7.87
CA GLU A 113 0.87 -0.74 -8.30
C GLU A 113 1.87 -1.50 -9.18
N TRP A 114 1.95 -2.81 -9.03
CA TRP A 114 2.74 -3.68 -9.90
C TRP A 114 1.99 -4.96 -10.21
N THR A 115 2.45 -5.66 -11.24
CA THR A 115 2.18 -7.10 -11.42
C THR A 115 3.37 -7.90 -10.90
N ALA A 116 3.17 -8.72 -9.87
CA ALA A 116 4.17 -9.71 -9.43
C ALA A 116 4.05 -10.95 -10.31
N THR A 117 5.16 -11.40 -10.92
CA THR A 117 5.21 -12.50 -11.89
C THR A 117 6.31 -13.51 -11.53
N PRO A 118 6.12 -14.83 -11.77
CA PRO A 118 7.17 -15.80 -11.48
C PRO A 118 8.43 -15.52 -12.31
N VAL A 119 9.61 -15.60 -11.68
CA VAL A 119 10.88 -15.62 -12.41
C VAL A 119 10.98 -16.96 -13.13
N ARG A 120 11.20 -16.92 -14.45
CA ARG A 120 11.43 -18.11 -15.27
C ARG A 120 12.87 -18.60 -15.14
#